data_AF-A0EDT1-F1
#
_entry.id   AF-A0EDT1-F1
#
_cell.length_a   1.000
_cell.length_b   1.000
_cell.length_c   1.000
_cell.angle_alpha   90.00
_cell.angle_beta   90.00
_cell.angle_gamma   90.00
#
_symmetry.space_group_name_H-M   'P 1'
#
loop_
_entity.id
_entity.type
_entity.pdbx_description
1 polymer ?
#
loop_
_entity_poly.entity_id
_entity_poly.type
_entity_poly.pdbx_seq_one_letter_code
_entity_poly.pdbx_strand_id
1 'polypeptide(L)'
;MILEEQKPFTTEELYEYRKVLVDWKWRGPDAIYFVLGQLCKGTLEREAIVQSKIYKSVYILRESIRKAPSTDMALYNKDQIATILLKLKSIHNQIKEIISKPPKRENKKTIFSVAKYTDNIQGTQSNIQLGDYLPQDQRDKIRAKLSEYLQKQLQQKQQQDLFQEENLVDKCNKLADALENNLYNKHYQTVAPGKNYSSDLKTLYQYLGKDKSGRVLHKLFEGFFTVNQACQLQLKDWLDEEVIRELENRKISEMKDDDADYYRQIRIKEMTQSKGQECPRCHNNYLYIIETKQIRRADEPATIFYECFACQHRYKV
;
A
#
# COMPACT_ATOMS: atom_id res chain seq x y z
N MET A 1 5.57 23.46 -38.70
CA MET A 1 4.76 23.10 -37.52
C MET A 1 5.70 22.65 -36.43
N ILE A 2 5.86 23.45 -35.38
CA ILE A 2 6.64 23.09 -34.20
C ILE A 2 5.73 22.19 -33.36
N LEU A 3 6.12 20.94 -33.12
CA LEU A 3 5.43 20.06 -32.18
C LEU A 3 5.75 20.59 -30.77
N GLU A 4 4.78 21.24 -30.12
CA GLU A 4 4.92 21.60 -28.72
C GLU A 4 5.15 20.33 -27.90
N GLU A 5 6.30 20.25 -27.23
CA GLU A 5 6.61 19.14 -26.34
C GLU A 5 5.60 19.12 -25.19
N GLN A 6 4.85 18.01 -25.08
CA GLN A 6 3.86 17.84 -24.04
C GLN A 6 4.55 17.59 -22.70
N LYS A 7 4.52 18.60 -21.83
CA LYS A 7 5.07 18.52 -20.47
C LYS A 7 4.44 17.33 -19.70
N PRO A 8 5.24 16.52 -18.98
CA PRO A 8 4.71 15.46 -18.14
C PRO A 8 3.96 16.04 -16.93
N PHE A 9 2.90 15.36 -16.52
CA PHE A 9 2.13 15.74 -15.34
C PHE A 9 2.92 15.51 -14.05
N THR A 10 2.84 16.46 -13.11
CA THR A 10 3.37 16.24 -11.76
C THR A 10 2.44 15.37 -10.93
N THR A 11 2.97 14.78 -9.85
CA THR A 11 2.17 13.96 -8.93
C THR A 11 1.05 14.78 -8.28
N GLU A 12 1.30 16.05 -7.95
CA GLU A 12 0.31 16.97 -7.36
C GLU A 12 -0.82 17.29 -8.34
N GLU A 13 -0.51 17.54 -9.62
CA GLU A 13 -1.53 17.79 -10.65
C GLU A 13 -2.46 16.59 -10.81
N LEU A 14 -1.89 15.38 -10.85
CA LEU A 14 -2.67 14.15 -10.91
C LEU A 14 -3.51 13.93 -9.64
N TYR A 15 -3.07 14.42 -8.48
CA TYR A 15 -3.82 14.35 -7.23
C TYR A 15 -5.05 15.28 -7.25
N GLU A 16 -4.91 16.49 -7.77
CA GLU A 16 -6.05 17.41 -7.94
C GLU A 16 -7.06 16.87 -8.96
N TYR A 17 -6.58 16.33 -10.08
CA TYR A 17 -7.45 15.64 -11.04
C TYR A 17 -8.15 14.44 -10.41
N ARG A 18 -7.47 13.67 -9.55
CA ARG A 18 -8.07 12.55 -8.83
C ARG A 18 -9.24 13.02 -7.96
N LYS A 19 -9.10 14.10 -7.19
CA LYS A 19 -10.20 14.63 -6.36
C LYS A 19 -11.43 14.95 -7.19
N VAL A 20 -11.25 15.63 -8.32
CA VAL A 20 -12.35 15.98 -9.23
C VAL A 20 -13.05 14.72 -9.79
N LEU A 21 -12.29 13.68 -10.17
CA LEU A 21 -12.85 12.43 -10.67
C LEU A 21 -13.55 11.60 -9.59
N VAL A 22 -13.10 11.66 -8.32
CA VAL A 22 -13.77 10.97 -7.20
C VAL A 22 -15.09 11.68 -6.88
N ASP A 23 -15.09 13.00 -6.85
CA ASP A 23 -16.26 13.83 -6.52
C ASP A 23 -17.17 14.08 -7.74
N TRP A 24 -17.08 13.25 -8.78
CA TRP A 24 -17.72 13.51 -10.07
C TRP A 24 -19.26 13.67 -10.02
N LYS A 25 -19.91 13.13 -8.99
CA LYS A 25 -21.36 13.32 -8.77
C LYS A 25 -21.69 14.76 -8.32
N TRP A 26 -20.77 15.40 -7.62
CA TRP A 26 -20.90 16.76 -7.08
C TRP A 26 -20.27 17.81 -8.00
N ARG A 27 -19.38 17.37 -8.89
CA ARG A 27 -18.76 18.20 -9.91
C ARG A 27 -19.62 18.19 -11.17
N GLY A 28 -19.82 19.35 -11.77
CA GLY A 28 -20.54 19.46 -13.04
C GLY A 28 -19.80 18.75 -14.19
N PRO A 29 -20.50 18.46 -15.29
CA PRO A 29 -19.92 17.79 -16.47
C PRO A 29 -18.68 18.51 -16.99
N ASP A 30 -18.68 19.84 -16.99
CA ASP A 30 -17.58 20.66 -17.52
C ASP A 30 -16.26 20.43 -16.79
N ALA A 31 -16.31 20.25 -15.46
CA ALA A 31 -15.12 19.96 -14.66
C ALA A 31 -14.53 18.59 -15.02
N ILE A 32 -15.39 17.59 -15.22
CA ILE A 32 -14.98 16.25 -15.65
C ILE A 32 -14.42 16.29 -17.07
N TYR A 33 -15.07 17.02 -17.97
CA TYR A 33 -14.60 17.23 -19.33
C TYR A 33 -13.23 17.89 -19.40
N PHE A 34 -13.03 18.91 -18.57
CA PHE A 34 -11.76 19.60 -18.44
C PHE A 34 -10.67 18.63 -18.01
N VAL A 35 -10.87 17.90 -16.91
CA VAL A 35 -9.87 16.96 -16.38
C VAL A 35 -9.56 15.84 -17.39
N LEU A 36 -10.59 15.22 -17.99
CA LEU A 36 -10.37 14.20 -19.01
C LEU A 36 -9.69 14.77 -20.27
N GLY A 37 -9.99 16.03 -20.62
CA GLY A 37 -9.33 16.75 -21.69
C GLY A 37 -7.85 16.96 -21.43
N GLN A 38 -7.47 17.35 -20.19
CA GLN A 38 -6.07 17.48 -19.80
C GLN A 38 -5.37 16.12 -19.82
N LEU A 39 -5.95 15.10 -19.18
CA LEU A 39 -5.37 13.75 -19.13
C LEU A 39 -5.17 13.13 -20.52
N CYS A 40 -6.01 13.44 -21.50
CA CYS A 40 -5.81 13.01 -22.89
C CYS A 40 -4.67 13.75 -23.62
N LYS A 41 -4.32 14.96 -23.19
CA LYS A 41 -3.35 15.84 -23.86
C LYS A 41 -1.95 15.80 -23.25
N GLY A 42 -1.79 15.43 -21.98
CA GLY A 42 -0.48 15.45 -21.33
C GLY A 42 0.19 14.08 -21.26
N THR A 43 1.49 14.10 -21.01
CA THR A 43 2.31 12.89 -20.90
C THR A 43 2.15 12.29 -19.50
N LEU A 44 1.72 11.03 -19.44
CA LEU A 44 1.51 10.29 -18.19
C LEU A 44 2.77 9.49 -17.82
N GLU A 45 3.42 9.85 -16.72
CA GLU A 45 4.57 9.12 -16.21
C GLU A 45 4.17 8.07 -15.18
N ARG A 46 4.84 6.91 -15.20
CA ARG A 46 4.50 5.78 -14.34
C ARG A 46 4.55 6.13 -12.86
N GLU A 47 5.59 6.83 -12.42
CA GLU A 47 5.80 7.15 -11.00
C GLU A 47 4.68 8.05 -10.48
N ALA A 48 4.37 9.13 -11.21
CA ALA A 48 3.28 10.05 -10.88
C ALA A 48 1.90 9.35 -10.89
N ILE A 49 1.64 8.44 -11.84
CA ILE A 49 0.40 7.64 -11.87
C ILE A 49 0.26 6.75 -10.63
N VAL A 50 1.33 6.05 -10.26
CA VAL A 50 1.33 5.11 -9.13
C VAL A 50 1.16 5.86 -7.81
N GLN A 51 1.90 6.96 -7.61
CA GLN A 51 1.84 7.77 -6.40
C GLN A 51 0.48 8.47 -6.23
N SER A 52 -0.03 9.11 -7.28
CA SER A 52 -1.32 9.81 -7.21
C SER A 52 -2.52 8.86 -7.06
N LYS A 53 -2.38 7.58 -7.44
CA LYS A 53 -3.45 6.58 -7.53
C LYS A 53 -4.57 6.97 -8.53
N ILE A 54 -4.31 7.90 -9.47
CA ILE A 54 -5.29 8.38 -10.45
C ILE A 54 -5.92 7.25 -11.28
N TYR A 55 -5.16 6.19 -11.55
CA TYR A 55 -5.63 5.01 -12.30
C TYR A 55 -6.84 4.33 -11.68
N LYS A 56 -6.94 4.30 -10.34
CA LYS A 56 -8.07 3.72 -9.62
C LYS A 56 -9.32 4.55 -9.85
N SER A 57 -9.21 5.88 -9.74
CA SER A 57 -10.33 6.80 -9.92
C SER A 57 -10.85 6.79 -11.35
N VAL A 58 -9.96 6.75 -12.35
CA VAL A 58 -10.34 6.60 -13.77
C VAL A 58 -11.12 5.29 -14.00
N TYR A 59 -10.65 4.18 -13.43
CA TYR A 59 -11.32 2.88 -13.55
C TYR A 59 -12.68 2.87 -12.85
N ILE A 60 -12.74 3.33 -11.59
CA ILE A 60 -13.97 3.38 -10.80
C ILE A 60 -15.00 4.26 -11.50
N LEU A 61 -14.62 5.46 -11.93
CA LEU A 61 -15.52 6.38 -12.63
C LEU A 61 -16.10 5.75 -13.91
N ARG A 62 -15.26 5.08 -14.70
CA ARG A 62 -15.70 4.37 -15.91
C ARG A 62 -16.74 3.29 -15.58
N GLU A 63 -16.51 2.48 -14.56
CA GLU A 63 -17.44 1.43 -14.15
C GLU A 63 -18.71 2.00 -13.53
N SER A 64 -18.61 3.06 -12.73
CA SER A 64 -19.75 3.76 -12.15
C SER A 64 -20.67 4.33 -13.24
N ILE A 65 -20.13 5.04 -14.23
CA ILE A 65 -20.92 5.60 -15.34
C ILE A 65 -21.55 4.49 -16.18
N ARG A 66 -20.83 3.39 -16.43
CA ARG A 66 -21.35 2.24 -17.19
C ARG A 66 -22.52 1.53 -16.49
N LYS A 67 -22.53 1.51 -15.16
CA LYS A 67 -23.54 0.82 -14.34
C LYS A 67 -24.62 1.76 -13.78
N ALA A 68 -24.43 3.07 -13.89
CA ALA A 68 -25.31 4.04 -13.24
C ALA A 68 -26.73 4.00 -13.83
N PRO A 69 -27.78 4.01 -12.98
CA PRO A 69 -29.14 4.23 -13.44
C PRO A 69 -29.27 5.65 -14.04
N SER A 70 -30.21 5.84 -14.97
CA SER A 70 -30.40 7.12 -15.68
C SER A 70 -30.63 8.33 -14.76
N THR A 71 -31.11 8.11 -13.54
CA THR A 71 -31.36 9.14 -12.53
C THR A 71 -30.09 9.76 -11.94
N ASP A 72 -29.01 8.99 -11.77
CA ASP A 72 -27.74 9.49 -11.22
C ASP A 72 -26.97 10.34 -12.24
N MET A 73 -27.34 10.22 -13.52
CA MET A 73 -26.73 10.92 -14.65
C MET A 73 -27.65 12.01 -15.24
N ALA A 74 -28.70 12.43 -14.51
CA ALA A 74 -29.71 13.36 -15.04
C ALA A 74 -29.13 14.72 -15.52
N LEU A 75 -27.94 15.10 -15.04
CA LEU A 75 -27.21 16.30 -15.44
C LEU A 75 -26.40 16.14 -16.75
N TYR A 76 -26.31 14.93 -17.30
CA TYR A 76 -25.51 14.60 -18.47
C TYR A 76 -26.42 14.17 -19.62
N ASN A 77 -26.24 14.77 -20.81
CA ASN A 77 -26.92 14.26 -21.99
C ASN A 77 -26.28 12.94 -22.46
N LYS A 78 -27.01 12.12 -23.22
CA LYS A 78 -26.54 10.79 -23.66
C LYS A 78 -25.22 10.86 -24.44
N ASP A 79 -25.07 11.87 -25.28
CA ASP A 79 -23.87 12.06 -26.11
C ASP A 79 -22.64 12.42 -25.27
N GLN A 80 -22.85 13.18 -24.18
CA GLN A 80 -21.81 13.52 -23.24
C GLN A 80 -21.34 12.30 -22.47
N ILE A 81 -22.28 11.44 -22.05
CA ILE A 81 -21.95 10.18 -21.37
C ILE A 81 -21.10 9.30 -22.30
N ALA A 82 -21.51 9.15 -23.56
CA ALA A 82 -20.77 8.40 -24.56
C ALA A 82 -19.34 8.96 -24.75
N THR A 83 -19.20 10.27 -24.86
CA THR A 83 -17.91 10.95 -25.03
C THR A 83 -17.00 10.76 -23.81
N ILE A 84 -17.54 10.91 -22.60
CA ILE A 84 -16.81 10.68 -21.34
C ILE A 84 -16.32 9.22 -21.26
N LEU A 85 -17.18 8.25 -21.57
CA LEU A 85 -16.82 6.84 -21.57
C LEU A 85 -15.71 6.51 -22.57
N LEU A 86 -15.75 7.11 -23.77
CA LEU A 86 -14.70 6.95 -24.77
C LEU A 86 -13.36 7.50 -24.28
N LYS A 87 -13.34 8.71 -23.69
CA LYS A 87 -12.13 9.30 -23.12
C LYS A 87 -11.57 8.47 -21.97
N LEU A 88 -12.43 8.06 -21.03
CA LEU A 88 -12.05 7.21 -19.90
C LEU A 88 -11.47 5.86 -20.36
N LYS A 89 -12.05 5.24 -21.39
CA LYS A 89 -11.53 4.00 -21.98
C LYS A 89 -10.14 4.21 -22.58
N SER A 90 -9.93 5.32 -23.30
CA SER A 90 -8.63 5.66 -23.89
C SER A 90 -7.56 5.88 -22.82
N ILE A 91 -7.83 6.73 -21.83
CA ILE A 91 -6.92 7.01 -20.71
C ILE A 91 -6.62 5.72 -19.92
N HIS A 92 -7.63 4.90 -19.64
CA HIS A 92 -7.44 3.64 -18.93
C HIS A 92 -6.50 2.68 -19.68
N ASN A 93 -6.62 2.59 -21.00
CA ASN A 93 -5.74 1.76 -21.82
C ASN A 93 -4.30 2.28 -21.82
N GLN A 94 -4.10 3.60 -21.94
CA GLN A 94 -2.78 4.23 -21.87
C GLN A 94 -2.10 3.93 -20.52
N ILE A 95 -2.82 4.14 -19.41
CA ILE A 95 -2.32 3.85 -18.07
C ILE A 95 -1.96 2.37 -17.92
N LYS A 96 -2.83 1.47 -18.41
CA LYS A 96 -2.58 0.02 -18.36
C LYS A 96 -1.30 -0.36 -19.10
N GLU A 97 -1.05 0.24 -20.25
CA GLU A 97 0.18 0.03 -21.03
C GLU A 97 1.43 0.55 -20.32
N ILE A 98 1.33 1.72 -19.68
CA ILE A 98 2.45 2.31 -18.90
C ILE A 98 2.81 1.45 -17.69
N ILE A 99 1.79 0.93 -16.98
CA ILE A 99 1.99 0.12 -15.77
C ILE A 99 2.47 -1.31 -16.13
N SER A 100 2.02 -1.88 -17.25
CA SER A 100 2.39 -3.24 -17.66
C SER A 100 3.83 -3.36 -18.17
N LYS A 101 4.39 -2.30 -18.76
CA LYS A 101 5.81 -2.26 -19.14
C LYS A 101 6.66 -2.37 -17.86
N PRO A 102 7.67 -3.27 -17.77
CA PRO A 102 8.56 -3.31 -16.61
C PRO A 102 9.28 -1.96 -16.45
N PRO A 103 9.60 -1.52 -15.21
CA PRO A 103 10.27 -0.24 -15.02
C PRO A 103 11.58 -0.28 -15.79
N LYS A 104 11.78 0.67 -16.70
CA LYS A 104 13.08 0.85 -17.35
C LYS A 104 14.07 1.05 -16.20
N ARG A 105 14.99 0.10 -16.02
CA ARG A 105 16.11 0.26 -15.09
C ARG A 105 16.95 1.40 -15.65
N GLU A 106 16.60 2.63 -15.30
CA GLU A 106 17.50 3.75 -15.52
C GLU A 106 18.71 3.49 -14.63
N ASN A 107 19.88 3.32 -15.27
CA ASN A 107 21.18 3.33 -14.61
C ASN A 107 21.45 4.77 -14.09
N LYS A 108 20.61 5.26 -13.19
CA LYS A 108 20.89 6.48 -12.43
C LYS A 108 21.97 6.11 -11.42
N LYS A 109 23.23 6.40 -11.78
CA LYS A 109 24.32 6.62 -10.83
C LYS A 109 23.98 7.85 -9.99
N THR A 110 23.01 7.74 -9.09
CA THR A 110 22.80 8.75 -8.06
C THR A 110 23.74 8.45 -6.90
N ILE A 111 24.72 9.33 -6.79
CA ILE A 111 25.58 9.52 -5.63
C ILE A 111 24.66 9.99 -4.50
N PHE A 112 24.11 9.05 -3.74
CA PHE A 112 23.68 9.28 -2.37
C PHE A 112 24.30 8.17 -1.53
N SER A 113 25.30 8.57 -0.76
CA SER A 113 26.05 7.75 0.18
C SER A 113 25.15 7.33 1.34
N VAL A 114 24.45 6.21 1.15
CA VAL A 114 24.16 5.27 2.24
C VAL A 114 25.09 4.11 1.97
N ALA A 115 26.04 3.90 2.87
CA ALA A 115 27.09 2.90 2.76
C ALA A 115 26.50 1.51 2.40
N LYS A 116 26.52 1.20 1.11
CA LYS A 116 26.35 -0.14 0.58
C LYS A 116 27.64 -0.90 0.87
N TYR A 117 27.67 -1.62 1.98
CA TYR A 117 28.52 -2.80 2.10
C TYR A 117 27.88 -3.94 1.29
N THR A 118 27.85 -3.78 -0.04
CA THR A 118 27.56 -4.87 -0.98
C THR A 118 28.30 -4.57 -2.28
N ASP A 119 29.61 -4.79 -2.29
CA ASP A 119 30.35 -5.10 -3.51
C ASP A 119 31.55 -5.96 -3.15
N ASN A 120 31.35 -7.28 -3.23
CA ASN A 120 32.29 -8.26 -3.80
C ASN A 120 31.74 -9.68 -3.58
N ILE A 121 30.65 -9.99 -4.28
CA ILE A 121 30.40 -11.36 -4.71
C ILE A 121 30.05 -11.27 -6.19
N GLN A 122 31.08 -11.24 -7.04
CA GLN A 122 30.92 -11.51 -8.45
C GLN A 122 30.42 -12.96 -8.57
N GLY A 123 29.12 -13.11 -8.82
CA GLY A 123 28.51 -14.38 -9.13
C GLY A 123 28.87 -14.77 -10.55
N THR A 124 29.71 -15.81 -10.68
CA THR A 124 29.84 -16.60 -11.89
C THR A 124 28.43 -17.09 -12.28
N GLN A 125 27.95 -16.69 -13.45
CA GLN A 125 26.72 -17.24 -14.02
C GLN A 125 27.00 -18.65 -14.51
N SER A 126 26.85 -19.65 -13.64
CA SER A 126 26.68 -21.03 -14.07
C SER A 126 25.21 -21.26 -14.44
N ASN A 127 24.98 -21.53 -15.73
CA ASN A 127 23.77 -22.17 -16.21
C ASN A 127 23.69 -23.57 -15.57
N ILE A 128 22.95 -23.67 -14.47
CA ILE A 128 22.67 -24.96 -13.82
C ILE A 128 21.28 -25.41 -14.30
N GLN A 129 21.27 -26.48 -15.08
CA GLN A 129 20.05 -27.14 -15.56
C GLN A 129 19.33 -27.89 -14.42
N LEU A 130 18.02 -28.10 -14.61
CA LEU A 130 17.08 -28.65 -13.64
C LEU A 130 17.51 -30.01 -13.06
N GLY A 131 17.60 -30.06 -11.73
CA GLY A 131 17.74 -31.29 -10.94
C GLY A 131 18.57 -31.14 -9.66
N ASP A 132 19.30 -30.03 -9.51
CA ASP A 132 20.50 -30.05 -8.69
C ASP A 132 20.26 -29.79 -7.20
N TYR A 133 20.29 -30.87 -6.44
CA TYR A 133 20.66 -30.88 -5.04
C TYR A 133 21.93 -30.03 -4.84
N LEU A 134 21.93 -29.15 -3.83
CA LEU A 134 23.17 -28.46 -3.45
C LEU A 134 24.15 -29.50 -2.90
N PRO A 135 25.36 -29.63 -3.47
CA PRO A 135 26.40 -30.48 -2.91
C PRO A 135 26.69 -30.12 -1.45
N GLN A 136 27.05 -31.12 -0.65
CA GLN A 136 27.32 -30.94 0.78
C GLN A 136 28.34 -29.82 1.03
N ASP A 137 29.40 -29.74 0.23
CA ASP A 137 30.41 -28.67 0.29
C ASP A 137 29.82 -27.26 0.12
N GLN A 138 28.79 -27.10 -0.71
CA GLN A 138 28.13 -25.80 -0.88
C GLN A 138 27.25 -25.47 0.32
N ARG A 139 26.58 -26.47 0.91
CA ARG A 139 25.79 -26.30 2.13
C ARG A 139 26.68 -25.94 3.31
N ASP A 140 27.84 -26.58 3.45
CA ASP A 140 28.80 -26.26 4.51
C ASP A 140 29.38 -24.85 4.37
N LYS A 141 29.59 -24.37 3.14
CA LYS A 141 29.92 -22.95 2.89
C LYS A 141 28.79 -22.00 3.30
N ILE A 142 27.53 -22.39 3.10
CA ILE A 142 26.37 -21.59 3.53
C ILE A 142 26.26 -21.57 5.06
N ARG A 143 26.41 -22.72 5.72
CA ARG A 143 26.41 -22.85 7.18
C ARG A 143 27.52 -22.04 7.82
N ALA A 144 28.75 -22.11 7.28
CA ALA A 144 29.87 -21.31 7.74
C ALA A 144 29.59 -19.80 7.64
N LYS A 145 29.03 -19.33 6.50
CA LYS A 145 28.64 -17.93 6.32
C LYS A 145 27.52 -17.49 7.27
N LEU A 146 26.53 -18.36 7.49
CA LEU A 146 25.43 -18.09 8.40
C LEU A 146 25.94 -17.99 9.84
N SER A 147 26.80 -18.92 10.26
CA SER A 147 27.44 -18.89 11.56
C SER A 147 28.30 -17.64 11.76
N GLU A 148 29.14 -17.28 10.78
CA GLU A 148 29.94 -16.06 10.82
C GLU A 148 29.06 -14.81 10.96
N TYR A 149 27.93 -14.77 10.24
CA TYR A 149 26.97 -13.68 10.33
C TYR A 149 26.31 -13.59 11.71
N LEU A 150 25.88 -14.73 12.28
CA LEU A 150 25.30 -14.81 13.63
C LEU A 150 26.31 -14.36 14.69
N GLN A 151 27.57 -14.81 14.58
CA GLN A 151 28.65 -14.39 15.48
C GLN A 151 28.89 -12.88 15.40
N LYS A 152 28.98 -12.31 14.20
CA LYS A 152 29.14 -10.86 14.01
C LYS A 152 27.99 -10.06 14.63
N GLN A 153 26.74 -10.51 14.43
CA GLN A 153 25.57 -9.87 15.02
C GLN A 153 25.58 -9.94 16.55
N LEU A 154 25.99 -11.07 17.13
CA LEU A 154 26.07 -11.22 18.58
C LEU A 154 27.24 -10.44 19.17
N GLN A 155 28.43 -10.45 18.56
CA GLN A 155 29.58 -9.68 19.04
C GLN A 155 29.32 -8.18 19.06
N GLN A 156 28.64 -7.64 18.05
CA GLN A 156 28.20 -6.24 18.03
C GLN A 156 27.25 -5.92 19.20
N LYS A 157 26.51 -6.92 19.70
CA LYS A 157 25.49 -6.77 20.74
C LYS A 157 25.97 -7.18 22.13
N GLN A 158 27.03 -7.97 22.25
CA GLN A 158 27.74 -8.22 23.52
C GLN A 158 28.33 -6.94 24.09
N GLN A 159 28.66 -5.97 23.24
CA GLN A 159 29.03 -4.61 23.67
C GLN A 159 27.89 -3.84 24.35
N GLN A 160 26.66 -4.37 24.32
CA GLN A 160 25.44 -3.79 24.91
C GLN A 160 24.95 -4.59 26.13
N ASP A 161 25.81 -5.39 26.77
CA ASP A 161 25.55 -6.16 28.01
C ASP A 161 24.44 -7.24 27.94
N LEU A 162 23.92 -7.56 26.75
CA LEU A 162 22.84 -8.55 26.58
C LEU A 162 23.30 -10.02 26.53
N PHE A 163 24.60 -10.30 26.40
CA PHE A 163 25.11 -11.67 26.23
C PHE A 163 26.46 -11.86 26.93
N GLN A 164 26.48 -12.59 28.04
CA GLN A 164 27.70 -13.12 28.65
C GLN A 164 27.62 -14.64 28.66
N GLU A 165 27.98 -15.28 27.55
CA GLU A 165 27.98 -16.74 27.46
C GLU A 165 29.35 -17.27 27.06
N GLU A 166 29.84 -18.23 27.84
CA GLU A 166 30.95 -19.09 27.46
C GLU A 166 30.50 -19.99 26.29
N ASN A 167 31.33 -20.06 25.26
CA ASN A 167 31.14 -20.90 24.07
C ASN A 167 30.07 -20.42 23.05
N LEU A 168 30.04 -19.11 22.78
CA LEU A 168 29.18 -18.48 21.76
C LEU A 168 29.37 -19.09 20.35
N VAL A 169 30.61 -19.43 19.98
CA VAL A 169 30.96 -19.93 18.64
C VAL A 169 30.26 -21.25 18.36
N ASP A 170 30.31 -22.20 19.30
CA ASP A 170 29.65 -23.50 19.13
C ASP A 170 28.13 -23.38 19.06
N LYS A 171 27.53 -22.48 19.86
CA LYS A 171 26.09 -22.22 19.79
C LYS A 171 25.69 -21.63 18.44
N CYS A 172 26.46 -20.69 17.91
CA CYS A 172 26.22 -20.12 16.58
C CYS A 172 26.32 -21.18 15.48
N ASN A 173 27.32 -22.06 15.55
CA ASN A 173 27.47 -23.16 14.59
C ASN A 173 26.25 -24.10 14.65
N LYS A 174 25.85 -24.55 15.84
CA LYS A 174 24.67 -25.43 16.01
C LYS A 174 23.38 -24.78 15.52
N LEU A 175 23.19 -23.50 15.79
CA LEU A 175 22.00 -22.76 15.34
C LEU A 175 22.01 -22.58 13.82
N ALA A 176 23.16 -22.24 13.23
CA ALA A 176 23.32 -22.12 11.79
C ALA A 176 23.00 -23.44 11.07
N ASP A 177 23.49 -24.56 11.61
CA ASP A 177 23.19 -25.90 11.10
C ASP A 177 21.70 -26.22 11.21
N ALA A 178 21.08 -25.91 12.35
CA ALA A 178 19.66 -26.16 12.56
C ALA A 178 18.77 -25.35 11.61
N LEU A 179 19.07 -24.06 11.41
CA LEU A 179 18.35 -23.17 10.49
C LEU A 179 18.52 -23.61 9.04
N GLU A 180 19.75 -23.89 8.61
CA GLU A 180 20.04 -24.32 7.24
C GLU A 180 19.37 -25.65 6.93
N ASN A 181 19.47 -26.64 7.83
CA ASN A 181 18.84 -27.94 7.65
C ASN A 181 17.32 -27.85 7.56
N ASN A 182 16.69 -27.02 8.41
CA ASN A 182 15.24 -26.85 8.36
C ASN A 182 14.78 -26.16 7.08
N LEU A 183 15.48 -25.12 6.62
CA LEU A 183 15.18 -24.48 5.34
C LEU A 183 15.41 -25.43 4.16
N TYR A 184 16.48 -26.23 4.20
CA TYR A 184 16.76 -27.21 3.15
C TYR A 184 15.66 -28.28 3.10
N ASN A 185 15.31 -28.87 4.24
CA ASN A 185 14.28 -29.91 4.33
C ASN A 185 12.90 -29.40 3.90
N LYS A 186 12.56 -28.15 4.23
CA LYS A 186 11.31 -27.49 3.80
C LYS A 186 11.17 -27.45 2.28
N HIS A 187 12.27 -27.24 1.56
CA HIS A 187 12.26 -27.09 0.10
C HIS A 187 12.67 -28.36 -0.65
N TYR A 188 13.20 -29.36 0.04
CA TYR A 188 13.72 -30.61 -0.52
C TYR A 188 12.74 -31.32 -1.46
N GLN A 189 11.43 -31.29 -1.13
CA GLN A 189 10.38 -31.96 -1.90
C GLN A 189 9.66 -31.03 -2.90
N THR A 190 10.10 -29.78 -3.05
CA THR A 190 9.41 -28.81 -3.91
C THR A 190 9.84 -28.92 -5.37
N VAL A 191 8.99 -28.46 -6.29
CA VAL A 191 9.22 -28.51 -7.76
C VAL A 191 10.47 -27.72 -8.20
N ALA A 192 10.92 -26.75 -7.39
CA ALA A 192 12.09 -25.92 -7.67
C ALA A 192 12.93 -25.68 -6.40
N PRO A 193 13.61 -26.71 -5.88
CA PRO A 193 14.19 -26.70 -4.53
C PRO A 193 15.25 -25.61 -4.37
N GLY A 194 16.17 -25.48 -5.32
CA GLY A 194 17.28 -24.51 -5.24
C GLY A 194 16.83 -23.04 -5.26
N LYS A 195 15.82 -22.68 -6.06
CA LYS A 195 15.36 -21.29 -6.19
C LYS A 195 14.63 -20.82 -4.94
N ASN A 196 13.73 -21.66 -4.42
CA ASN A 196 12.96 -21.34 -3.21
C ASN A 196 13.85 -21.31 -1.98
N TYR A 197 14.75 -22.30 -1.85
CA TYR A 197 15.76 -22.33 -0.79
C TYR A 197 16.66 -21.08 -0.80
N SER A 198 17.17 -20.67 -1.97
CA SER A 198 18.00 -19.46 -2.08
C SER A 198 17.22 -18.18 -1.72
N SER A 199 15.94 -18.10 -2.09
CA SER A 199 15.07 -16.98 -1.73
C SER A 199 14.81 -16.90 -0.23
N ASP A 200 14.51 -18.04 0.39
CA ASP A 200 14.26 -18.12 1.83
C ASP A 200 15.54 -17.83 2.64
N LEU A 201 16.71 -18.32 2.20
CA LEU A 201 17.99 -17.94 2.80
C LEU A 201 18.24 -16.43 2.74
N LYS A 202 18.00 -15.79 1.58
CA LYS A 202 18.13 -14.33 1.46
C LYS A 202 17.20 -13.60 2.42
N THR A 203 15.99 -14.11 2.59
CA THR A 203 14.99 -13.55 3.50
C THR A 203 15.44 -13.70 4.96
N LEU A 204 15.98 -14.86 5.33
CA LEU A 204 16.57 -15.10 6.65
C LEU A 204 17.69 -14.10 6.96
N TYR A 205 18.64 -13.89 6.03
CA TYR A 205 19.69 -12.88 6.21
C TYR A 205 19.13 -11.46 6.38
N GLN A 206 18.08 -11.11 5.63
CA GLN A 206 17.44 -9.80 5.77
C GLN A 206 16.78 -9.63 7.14
N TYR A 207 16.13 -10.66 7.68
CA TYR A 207 15.52 -10.61 9.01
C TYR A 207 16.57 -10.53 10.11
N LEU A 208 17.61 -11.36 10.04
CA LEU A 208 18.73 -11.28 10.99
C LEU A 208 19.45 -9.92 10.94
N GLY A 209 19.50 -9.25 9.79
CA GLY A 209 20.03 -7.89 9.66
C GLY A 209 19.06 -6.78 10.10
N LYS A 210 17.75 -7.04 10.15
CA LYS A 210 16.73 -6.08 10.62
C LYS A 210 16.55 -6.10 12.13
N ASP A 211 16.88 -7.21 12.79
CA ASP A 211 16.89 -7.33 14.24
C ASP A 211 18.03 -6.47 14.82
N LYS A 212 17.81 -5.16 14.90
CA LYS A 212 18.80 -4.21 15.43
C LYS A 212 19.00 -4.37 16.93
N SER A 213 17.93 -4.72 17.66
CA SER A 213 17.95 -4.86 19.12
C SER A 213 18.58 -6.18 19.57
N GLY A 214 18.55 -7.22 18.74
CA GLY A 214 18.99 -8.55 19.13
C GLY A 214 18.02 -9.34 19.98
N ARG A 215 16.85 -8.77 20.29
CA ARG A 215 15.87 -9.44 21.14
C ARG A 215 15.31 -10.68 20.46
N VAL A 216 15.07 -10.61 19.15
CA VAL A 216 14.58 -11.77 18.38
C VAL A 216 15.64 -12.86 18.33
N LEU A 217 16.89 -12.50 18.05
CA LEU A 217 17.99 -13.46 18.06
C LEU A 217 18.20 -14.08 19.45
N HIS A 218 18.08 -13.29 20.53
CA HIS A 218 18.13 -13.79 21.90
C HIS A 218 17.01 -14.80 22.19
N LYS A 219 15.75 -14.47 21.83
CA LYS A 219 14.62 -15.40 21.94
C LYS A 219 14.85 -16.71 21.16
N LEU A 220 15.55 -16.64 20.02
CA LEU A 220 15.91 -17.81 19.22
C LEU A 220 16.97 -18.68 19.92
N PHE A 221 17.97 -18.07 20.59
CA PHE A 221 18.97 -18.80 21.37
C PHE A 221 18.42 -19.41 22.65
N GLU A 222 17.51 -18.71 23.33
CA GLU A 222 16.84 -19.21 24.54
C GLU A 222 15.76 -20.26 24.24
N GLY A 223 15.39 -20.43 22.96
CA GLY A 223 14.37 -21.39 22.53
C GLY A 223 12.93 -20.93 22.68
N PHE A 224 12.68 -19.68 23.10
CA PHE A 224 11.35 -19.06 23.06
C PHE A 224 10.81 -18.91 21.64
N PHE A 225 11.72 -18.75 20.68
CA PHE A 225 11.42 -18.78 19.26
C PHE A 225 12.08 -20.02 18.65
N THR A 226 11.31 -21.00 18.24
CA THR A 226 11.87 -22.27 17.75
C THR A 226 12.45 -22.13 16.35
N VAL A 227 13.46 -22.95 16.02
CA VAL A 227 14.07 -23.00 14.68
C VAL A 227 13.03 -23.25 13.58
N ASN A 228 12.03 -24.09 13.86
CA ASN A 228 10.96 -24.38 12.91
C ASN A 228 10.10 -23.14 12.63
N GLN A 229 9.73 -22.39 13.67
CA GLN A 229 9.00 -21.13 13.52
C GLN A 229 9.84 -20.08 12.78
N ALA A 230 11.13 -19.97 13.12
CA ALA A 230 12.08 -19.11 12.42
C ALA A 230 12.11 -19.39 10.91
N CYS A 231 12.12 -20.66 10.52
CA CYS A 231 12.12 -21.11 9.11
C CYS A 231 10.77 -20.94 8.38
N GLN A 232 9.68 -20.59 9.09
CA GLN A 232 8.43 -20.17 8.44
C GLN A 232 8.55 -18.76 7.84
N LEU A 233 9.53 -17.96 8.28
CA LEU A 233 9.85 -16.64 7.75
C LEU A 233 8.67 -15.65 7.77
N GLN A 234 7.76 -15.79 8.74
CA GLN A 234 6.68 -14.83 8.94
C GLN A 234 7.26 -13.55 9.55
N LEU A 235 7.06 -12.41 8.88
CA LEU A 235 7.66 -11.14 9.29
C LEU A 235 7.38 -10.78 10.75
N LYS A 236 6.16 -11.06 11.25
CA LYS A 236 5.74 -10.77 12.62
C LYS A 236 6.60 -11.46 13.69
N ASP A 237 7.18 -12.62 13.39
CA ASP A 237 7.95 -13.38 14.38
C ASP A 237 9.41 -12.89 14.44
N TRP A 238 9.82 -12.10 13.44
CA TRP A 238 11.17 -11.55 13.28
C TRP A 238 11.25 -10.06 13.63
N LEU A 239 10.18 -9.48 14.16
CA LEU A 239 10.11 -8.09 14.58
C LEU A 239 9.93 -8.00 16.09
N ASP A 240 10.45 -6.92 16.67
CA ASP A 240 10.18 -6.58 18.06
C ASP A 240 8.70 -6.21 18.25
N GLU A 241 8.14 -6.56 19.40
CA GLU A 241 6.74 -6.26 19.75
C GLU A 241 6.40 -4.76 19.68
N GLU A 242 7.38 -3.90 19.94
CA GLU A 242 7.24 -2.44 19.80
C GLU A 242 7.07 -2.05 18.32
N VAL A 243 7.91 -2.61 17.43
CA VAL A 243 7.84 -2.36 15.98
C VAL A 243 6.57 -2.93 15.38
N ILE A 244 6.12 -4.10 15.85
CA ILE A 244 4.83 -4.69 15.46
C ILE A 244 3.69 -3.74 15.82
N ARG A 245 3.67 -3.24 17.07
CA ARG A 245 2.67 -2.26 17.52
C ARG A 245 2.68 -0.99 16.69
N GLU A 246 3.85 -0.47 16.33
CA GLU A 246 3.94 0.71 15.46
C GLU A 246 3.38 0.46 14.06
N LEU A 247 3.69 -0.70 13.45
CA LEU A 247 3.17 -1.07 12.14
C LEU A 247 1.65 -1.27 12.16
N GLU A 248 1.12 -1.90 13.21
CA GLU A 248 -0.31 -2.06 13.40
C GLU A 248 -1.01 -0.71 13.60
N ASN A 249 -0.44 0.17 14.44
CA ASN A 249 -0.96 1.52 14.64
C ASN A 249 -0.96 2.33 13.34
N ARG A 250 0.11 2.23 12.54
CA ARG A 250 0.18 2.89 11.22
C ARG A 250 -0.84 2.33 10.25
N LYS A 251 -1.04 1.02 10.23
CA LYS A 251 -2.09 0.39 9.41
C LYS A 251 -3.48 0.84 9.84
N ILE A 252 -3.72 0.95 11.15
CA ILE A 252 -4.98 1.48 11.70
C ILE A 252 -5.16 2.95 11.32
N SER A 253 -4.12 3.78 11.37
CA SER A 253 -4.23 5.19 10.94
C SER A 253 -4.50 5.31 9.44
N GLU A 254 -3.80 4.53 8.62
CA GLU A 254 -4.03 4.49 7.17
C GLU A 254 -5.46 4.01 6.85
N MET A 255 -5.98 3.02 7.58
CA MET A 255 -7.37 2.59 7.45
C MET A 255 -8.37 3.67 7.90
N LYS A 256 -8.07 4.41 8.98
CA LYS A 256 -8.90 5.54 9.43
C LYS A 256 -8.94 6.67 8.39
N ASP A 257 -7.81 6.93 7.72
CA ASP A 257 -7.72 7.96 6.68
C ASP A 257 -8.43 7.54 5.38
N ASP A 258 -8.49 6.24 5.08
CA ASP A 258 -9.18 5.70 3.90
C ASP A 258 -10.69 5.47 4.10
N ASP A 259 -11.20 5.36 5.34
CA ASP A 259 -12.62 5.18 5.62
C ASP A 259 -13.39 6.51 5.65
N ALA A 260 -13.86 6.93 4.47
CA ALA A 260 -14.82 8.04 4.33
C ALA A 260 -16.07 7.88 5.22
N ASP A 261 -16.46 6.65 5.55
CA ASP A 261 -17.58 6.36 6.44
C ASP A 261 -17.28 6.62 7.93
N TYR A 262 -16.01 6.53 8.36
CA TYR A 262 -15.62 6.85 9.76
C TYR A 262 -15.77 8.35 10.04
N TYR A 263 -15.23 9.20 9.16
CA TYR A 263 -15.40 10.65 9.27
C TYR A 263 -16.86 11.09 9.06
N ARG A 264 -17.63 10.35 8.25
CA ARG A 264 -19.08 10.55 8.14
C ARG A 264 -19.77 10.32 9.47
N GLN A 265 -19.46 9.23 10.18
CA GLN A 265 -20.02 8.91 11.50
C GLN A 265 -19.62 9.90 12.59
N ILE A 266 -18.40 10.45 12.55
CA ILE A 266 -17.99 11.52 13.46
C ILE A 266 -18.78 12.80 13.20
N ARG A 267 -18.88 13.22 11.94
CA ARG A 267 -19.70 14.38 11.54
C ARG A 267 -21.17 14.21 11.93
N ILE A 268 -21.68 12.98 11.85
CA ILE A 268 -23.03 12.58 12.27
C ILE A 268 -23.23 12.73 13.79
N LYS A 269 -22.22 12.45 14.63
CA LYS A 269 -22.32 12.62 16.09
C LYS A 269 -22.29 14.08 16.53
N GLU A 270 -21.65 14.95 15.75
CA GLU A 270 -21.52 16.38 16.05
C GLU A 270 -22.75 17.20 15.60
N MET A 271 -23.59 16.69 14.68
CA MET A 271 -24.79 17.40 14.24
C MET A 271 -25.96 17.26 15.23
N THR A 272 -26.55 18.40 15.61
CA THR A 272 -27.69 18.47 16.53
C THR A 272 -28.90 17.72 15.94
N GLN A 273 -29.34 16.65 16.59
CA GLN A 273 -30.55 15.92 16.23
C GLN A 273 -31.78 16.80 16.47
N SER A 274 -32.58 17.05 15.43
CA SER A 274 -33.87 17.72 15.59
C SER A 274 -34.91 16.73 16.10
N LYS A 275 -35.25 16.80 17.39
CA LYS A 275 -36.33 15.99 17.96
C LYS A 275 -37.69 16.43 17.37
N GLY A 276 -38.48 15.47 16.89
CA GLY A 276 -39.89 15.68 16.52
C GLY A 276 -40.17 16.03 15.06
N GLN A 277 -39.18 15.95 14.16
CA GLN A 277 -39.39 16.09 12.72
C GLN A 277 -39.19 14.72 12.04
N GLU A 278 -39.97 14.46 10.99
CA GLU A 278 -39.95 13.19 10.25
C GLU A 278 -39.63 13.45 8.77
N CYS A 279 -38.80 12.60 8.17
CA CYS A 279 -38.47 12.72 6.75
C CYS A 279 -39.72 12.51 5.88
N PRO A 280 -40.10 13.46 5.01
CA PRO A 280 -41.30 13.37 4.17
C PRO A 280 -41.19 12.28 3.09
N ARG A 281 -39.98 11.76 2.83
CA ARG A 281 -39.74 10.75 1.79
C ARG A 281 -39.74 9.32 2.32
N CYS A 282 -39.17 9.10 3.51
CA CYS A 282 -38.92 7.75 4.03
C CYS A 282 -39.39 7.57 5.47
N HIS A 283 -40.07 8.57 6.04
CA HIS A 283 -40.71 8.48 7.35
C HIS A 283 -39.75 8.20 8.52
N ASN A 284 -38.46 8.52 8.33
CA ASN A 284 -37.42 8.32 9.33
C ASN A 284 -37.28 9.57 10.20
N ASN A 285 -37.19 9.37 11.52
CA ASN A 285 -37.12 10.45 12.52
C ASN A 285 -35.69 10.96 12.78
N TYR A 286 -34.68 10.36 12.16
CA TYR A 286 -33.30 10.83 12.26
C TYR A 286 -33.01 11.82 11.13
N LEU A 287 -33.05 13.10 11.48
CA LEU A 287 -32.80 14.24 10.61
C LEU A 287 -31.65 15.09 11.18
N TYR A 288 -30.85 15.67 10.29
CA TYR A 288 -29.81 16.64 10.61
C TYR A 288 -30.24 18.02 10.17
N ILE A 289 -29.97 19.04 11.00
CA ILE A 289 -30.00 20.43 10.56
C ILE A 289 -28.70 20.70 9.80
N ILE A 290 -28.79 20.96 8.50
CA ILE A 290 -27.63 21.26 7.66
C ILE A 290 -27.26 22.74 7.80
N GLU A 291 -28.27 23.61 7.71
CA GLU A 291 -28.12 25.06 7.67
C GLU A 291 -29.38 25.75 8.20
N THR A 292 -29.21 26.90 8.84
CA THR A 292 -30.30 27.82 9.17
C THR A 292 -30.02 29.16 8.48
N LYS A 293 -30.89 29.60 7.58
CA LYS A 293 -30.72 30.84 6.80
C LYS A 293 -31.94 31.73 6.92
N GLN A 294 -31.73 33.02 7.15
CA GLN A 294 -32.79 34.03 7.11
C GLN A 294 -33.00 34.48 5.66
N ILE A 295 -33.84 33.73 4.94
CA ILE A 295 -34.12 33.96 3.51
C ILE A 295 -35.25 34.99 3.33
N ARG A 296 -36.00 35.27 4.41
CA ARG A 296 -37.17 36.14 4.42
C ARG A 296 -36.89 37.45 5.16
N ARG A 297 -37.84 38.40 5.11
CA ARG A 297 -37.72 39.72 5.76
C ARG A 297 -37.45 39.57 7.26
N ALA A 298 -36.91 40.62 7.89
CA ALA A 298 -36.47 40.60 9.29
C ALA A 298 -37.56 40.13 10.27
N ASP A 299 -38.83 40.36 9.95
CA ASP A 299 -39.98 39.99 10.78
C ASP A 299 -40.39 38.51 10.66
N GLU A 300 -39.78 37.75 9.75
CA GLU A 300 -40.08 36.32 9.55
C GLU A 300 -38.99 35.41 10.12
N PRO A 301 -39.36 34.21 10.65
CA PRO A 301 -38.41 33.28 11.23
C PRO A 301 -37.43 32.72 10.18
N ALA A 302 -36.23 32.35 10.63
CA ALA A 302 -35.21 31.76 9.77
C ALA A 302 -35.67 30.40 9.20
N THR A 303 -35.34 30.14 7.93
CA THR A 303 -35.60 28.86 7.26
C THR A 303 -34.56 27.84 7.68
N ILE A 304 -35.00 26.65 8.10
CA ILE A 304 -34.12 25.57 8.54
C ILE A 304 -34.08 24.49 7.45
N PHE A 305 -32.87 24.10 7.05
CA PHE A 305 -32.64 23.03 6.08
C PHE A 305 -32.32 21.73 6.80
N TYR A 306 -33.08 20.69 6.49
CA TYR A 306 -32.92 19.35 7.04
C TYR A 306 -32.37 18.37 6.00
N GLU A 307 -31.57 17.39 6.44
CA GLU A 307 -31.17 16.20 5.66
C GLU A 307 -31.56 14.93 6.41
N CYS A 308 -32.26 14.03 5.73
CA CYS A 308 -32.59 12.73 6.30
C CYS A 308 -31.39 11.80 6.33
N PHE A 309 -31.14 11.18 7.48
CA PHE A 309 -30.07 10.19 7.64
C PHE A 309 -30.24 8.97 6.72
N ALA A 310 -31.46 8.42 6.64
CA ALA A 310 -31.70 7.15 5.95
C ALA A 310 -31.67 7.28 4.42
N CYS A 311 -32.30 8.33 3.87
CA CYS A 311 -32.48 8.48 2.42
C CYS A 311 -31.77 9.68 1.81
N GLN A 312 -31.03 10.46 2.61
CA GLN A 312 -30.30 11.67 2.19
C GLN A 312 -31.19 12.74 1.52
N HIS A 313 -32.51 12.66 1.76
CA HIS A 313 -33.45 13.64 1.24
C HIS A 313 -33.27 14.96 1.99
N ARG A 314 -33.10 16.05 1.23
CA ARG A 314 -32.96 17.40 1.77
C ARG A 314 -34.23 18.19 1.55
N TYR A 315 -34.71 18.85 2.59
CA TYR A 315 -35.90 19.70 2.53
C TYR A 315 -35.76 20.86 3.50
N LYS A 316 -36.61 21.88 3.33
CA LYS A 316 -36.62 23.08 4.17
C LYS A 316 -37.96 23.19 4.89
N VAL A 317 -37.93 23.76 6.08
CA VAL A 317 -39.12 24.16 6.85
C VAL A 317 -39.11 25.66 7.03
#